data_AF-A0A7I8WA57-F1
#
_entry.id   AF-A0A7I8WA57-F1
#
_cell.length_a   1.000
_cell.length_b   1.000
_cell.length_c   1.000
_cell.angle_alpha   90.00
_cell.angle_beta   90.00
_cell.angle_gamma   90.00
#
_symmetry.space_group_name_H-M   'P 1'
#
loop_
_entity.id
_entity.type
_entity.pdbx_description
1 polymer ?
#
loop_
_entity_poly.entity_id
_entity_poly.type
_entity_poly.pdbx_seq_one_letter_code
_entity_poly.pdbx_strand_id
1 'polypeptide(L)'
;MMNIFEENAPLLSAYWPFLFLPLVVFTLFYISIMFRKRRGIDEESINDIGDMDINDQLMLSNQSKADRIPYKLPRCDKNDLIYKTKSFYQTMNLRRSCRMFSSEKVPEIVIENIIKAAGTAPSGAHTEPWTFVVVERQDLKKKIRDIIEEEEEINYTRRMGEKWVNDLKQFKTDWIKPYLEEAPYLILVFKQTYGFWPDGTRKVHYYNEMSVSISVGILLAAISNAGLCTVTSTPLNAGTRLRDLLGRPSNEKCVILLPVGYPSKTATVPNLKRKPLQDILFRC
;
A
#
# COMPACT_ATOMS: atom_id res chain seq x y z
N MET A 1 -22.65 31.98 -47.38
CA MET A 1 -22.48 30.69 -46.68
C MET A 1 -23.69 30.30 -45.80
N MET A 2 -24.76 31.11 -45.72
CA MET A 2 -25.99 30.77 -44.98
C MET A 2 -27.01 29.95 -45.79
N ASN A 3 -27.03 30.05 -47.13
CA ASN A 3 -28.04 29.37 -47.97
C ASN A 3 -27.83 27.86 -48.18
N ILE A 4 -26.62 27.33 -47.97
CA ILE A 4 -26.35 25.89 -48.23
C ILE A 4 -26.87 25.00 -47.08
N PHE A 5 -26.98 25.56 -45.88
CA PHE A 5 -27.43 24.83 -44.69
C PHE A 5 -28.96 24.68 -44.63
N GLU A 6 -29.71 25.63 -45.17
CA GLU A 6 -31.17 25.59 -45.19
C GLU A 6 -31.72 24.57 -46.20
N GLU A 7 -31.07 24.39 -47.35
CA GLU A 7 -31.51 23.42 -48.38
C GLU A 7 -31.29 21.96 -47.96
N ASN A 8 -30.21 21.66 -47.23
CA ASN A 8 -29.82 20.28 -46.96
C ASN A 8 -30.31 19.73 -45.62
N ALA A 9 -30.73 20.58 -44.68
CA ALA A 9 -31.23 20.15 -43.38
C ALA A 9 -32.23 21.16 -42.78
N PRO A 10 -33.40 21.36 -43.40
CA PRO A 10 -34.38 22.38 -42.99
C PRO A 10 -34.92 22.16 -41.56
N LEU A 11 -34.97 20.90 -41.11
CA LEU A 11 -35.31 20.56 -39.72
C LEU A 11 -34.22 20.96 -38.72
N LEU A 12 -32.93 20.86 -39.08
CA LEU A 12 -31.88 21.37 -38.20
C LEU A 12 -31.84 22.90 -38.20
N SER A 13 -32.01 23.56 -39.35
CA SER A 13 -31.97 25.04 -39.40
C SER A 13 -33.14 25.68 -38.65
N ALA A 14 -34.33 25.07 -38.67
CA ALA A 14 -35.49 25.57 -37.94
C ALA A 14 -35.42 25.30 -36.42
N TYR A 15 -34.82 24.17 -36.01
CA TYR A 15 -34.90 23.71 -34.62
C TYR A 15 -33.56 23.63 -33.88
N TRP A 16 -32.43 24.03 -34.48
CA TRP A 16 -31.12 24.01 -33.81
C TRP A 16 -31.09 24.75 -32.46
N PRO A 17 -31.82 25.85 -32.20
CA PRO A 17 -31.79 26.48 -30.88
C PRO A 17 -32.39 25.56 -29.81
N PHE A 18 -33.38 24.73 -30.18
CA PHE A 18 -34.03 23.76 -29.29
C PHE A 18 -33.20 22.50 -29.06
N LEU A 19 -32.25 22.18 -29.96
CA LEU A 19 -31.28 21.09 -29.79
C LEU A 19 -30.00 21.54 -29.08
N PHE A 20 -29.60 22.79 -29.26
CA PHE A 20 -28.38 23.35 -28.70
C PHE A 20 -28.54 23.70 -27.21
N LEU A 21 -29.69 24.23 -26.81
CA LEU A 21 -29.95 24.59 -25.41
C LEU A 21 -29.84 23.38 -24.44
N PRO A 22 -30.47 22.22 -24.71
CA PRO A 22 -30.34 21.04 -23.86
C PRO A 22 -28.92 20.48 -23.85
N LEU A 23 -28.20 20.54 -24.97
CA LEU A 23 -26.82 20.09 -25.06
C LEU A 23 -25.91 20.95 -24.17
N VAL A 24 -26.06 22.28 -24.22
CA VAL A 24 -25.31 23.21 -23.36
C VAL A 24 -25.65 23.00 -21.88
N VAL A 25 -26.93 22.85 -21.54
CA VAL A 25 -27.37 22.54 -20.16
C VAL A 25 -26.78 21.21 -19.67
N PHE A 26 -26.81 20.16 -20.50
CA PHE A 26 -26.22 18.86 -20.16
C PHE A 26 -24.71 18.95 -19.97
N THR A 27 -24.02 19.72 -20.82
CA THR A 27 -22.56 19.90 -20.72
C THR A 27 -22.20 20.68 -19.46
N LEU A 28 -22.92 21.74 -19.14
CA LEU A 28 -22.74 22.52 -17.90
C LEU A 28 -23.06 21.68 -16.65
N PHE A 29 -24.09 20.84 -16.70
CA PHE A 29 -24.43 19.91 -15.63
C PHE A 29 -23.36 18.84 -15.44
N TYR A 30 -22.83 18.27 -16.53
CA TYR A 30 -21.75 17.29 -16.50
C TYR A 30 -20.44 17.90 -15.97
N ILE A 31 -20.10 19.11 -16.41
CA ILE A 31 -18.97 19.88 -15.88
C ILE A 31 -19.19 20.15 -14.38
N SER A 32 -20.40 20.53 -13.95
CA SER A 32 -20.74 20.72 -12.54
C SER A 32 -20.56 19.45 -11.70
N ILE A 33 -20.98 18.28 -12.21
CA ILE A 33 -20.74 16.98 -11.56
C ILE A 33 -19.24 16.67 -11.48
N MET A 34 -18.49 16.90 -12.54
CA MET A 34 -17.04 16.68 -12.56
C MET A 34 -16.31 17.61 -11.57
N PHE A 35 -16.72 18.89 -11.49
CA PHE A 35 -16.21 19.83 -10.48
C PHE A 35 -16.62 19.45 -9.06
N ARG A 36 -17.84 18.96 -8.84
CA ARG A 36 -18.29 18.41 -7.54
C ARG A 36 -17.51 17.17 -7.13
N LYS A 37 -17.23 16.25 -8.07
CA LYS A 37 -16.44 15.04 -7.81
C LYS A 37 -14.99 15.39 -7.50
N ARG A 38 -14.41 16.37 -8.20
CA ARG A 38 -13.05 16.86 -7.95
C ARG A 38 -12.95 17.60 -6.61
N ARG A 39 -13.90 18.50 -6.30
CA ARG A 39 -14.02 19.10 -4.96
C ARG A 39 -14.28 18.06 -3.88
N GLY A 40 -15.07 17.03 -4.13
CA GLY A 40 -15.30 15.95 -3.17
C GLY A 40 -14.02 15.18 -2.84
N ILE A 41 -13.16 14.90 -3.84
CA ILE A 41 -11.85 14.27 -3.65
C ILE A 41 -10.89 15.20 -2.91
N ASP A 42 -10.88 16.50 -3.26
CA ASP A 42 -10.03 17.49 -2.61
C ASP A 42 -10.50 17.75 -1.16
N GLU A 43 -11.81 17.86 -0.91
CA GLU A 43 -12.43 17.99 0.42
C GLU A 43 -12.24 16.73 1.28
N GLU A 44 -12.30 15.51 0.73
CA GLU A 44 -12.00 14.29 1.49
C GLU A 44 -10.53 14.24 1.93
N SER A 45 -9.61 14.81 1.14
CA SER A 45 -8.19 14.91 1.49
C SER A 45 -7.85 16.09 2.42
N ILE A 46 -8.64 17.17 2.38
CA ILE A 46 -8.44 18.39 3.18
C ILE A 46 -9.17 18.31 4.53
N ASN A 47 -10.33 17.63 4.59
CA ASN A 47 -11.10 17.45 5.83
C ASN A 47 -10.48 16.42 6.80
N ASP A 48 -9.46 15.65 6.38
CA ASP A 48 -8.70 14.76 7.27
C ASP A 48 -7.70 15.54 8.16
N ILE A 49 -7.56 16.85 7.95
CA ILE A 49 -6.93 17.80 8.89
C ILE A 49 -8.05 18.50 9.68
N GLY A 50 -9.01 17.72 10.17
CA GLY A 50 -10.05 18.21 11.09
C GLY A 50 -9.42 18.59 12.43
N ASP A 51 -9.87 19.72 12.99
CA ASP A 51 -9.49 20.19 14.32
C ASP A 51 -9.38 19.03 15.32
N MET A 52 -8.23 18.96 15.99
CA MET A 52 -7.92 17.93 16.97
C MET A 52 -9.00 17.93 18.06
N ASP A 53 -9.71 16.81 18.24
CA ASP A 53 -10.72 16.66 19.28
C ASP A 53 -10.10 17.04 20.63
N ILE A 54 -10.85 17.77 21.47
CA ILE A 54 -10.45 18.17 22.82
C ILE A 54 -9.96 16.95 23.61
N ASN A 55 -10.57 15.79 23.39
CA ASN A 55 -10.14 14.53 24.02
C ASN A 55 -8.75 14.09 23.56
N ASP A 56 -8.44 14.19 22.25
CA ASP A 56 -7.10 13.89 21.74
C ASP A 56 -6.06 14.85 22.34
N GLN A 57 -6.38 16.15 22.44
CA GLN A 57 -5.50 17.13 23.08
C GLN A 57 -5.24 16.79 24.55
N LEU A 58 -6.29 16.43 25.30
CA LEU A 58 -6.17 16.11 26.71
C LEU A 58 -5.32 14.85 26.95
N MET A 59 -5.53 13.80 26.15
CA MET A 59 -4.78 12.55 26.27
C MET A 59 -3.32 12.70 25.82
N LEU A 60 -3.07 13.43 24.73
CA LEU A 60 -1.71 13.77 24.29
C LEU A 60 -0.99 14.64 25.32
N SER A 61 -1.69 15.56 26.00
CA SER A 61 -1.11 16.36 27.09
C SER A 61 -0.67 15.48 28.27
N ASN A 62 -1.41 14.42 28.58
CA ASN A 62 -1.01 13.48 29.61
C ASN A 62 0.19 12.61 29.18
N GLN A 63 0.28 12.22 27.90
CA GLN A 63 1.49 11.59 27.36
C GLN A 63 2.71 12.53 27.39
N SER A 64 2.51 13.84 27.23
CA SER A 64 3.61 14.82 27.29
C SER A 64 4.25 14.94 28.68
N LYS A 65 3.59 14.43 29.73
CA LYS A 65 4.12 14.31 31.09
C LYS A 65 4.96 13.04 31.29
N ALA A 66 5.16 12.21 30.26
CA ALA A 66 6.00 11.03 30.36
C ALA A 66 7.45 11.41 30.72
N ASP A 67 8.04 10.64 31.64
CA ASP A 67 9.41 10.85 32.09
C ASP A 67 10.40 10.72 30.93
N ARG A 68 11.34 11.66 30.86
CA ARG A 68 12.41 11.62 29.86
C ARG A 68 13.57 10.78 30.38
N ILE A 69 13.98 9.80 29.58
CA ILE A 69 15.15 8.95 29.88
C ILE A 69 16.35 9.32 28.98
N PRO A 70 17.60 9.17 29.45
CA PRO A 70 18.78 9.37 28.61
C PRO A 70 18.82 8.38 27.44
N TYR A 71 18.97 8.89 26.22
CA TYR A 71 19.14 8.07 25.03
C TYR A 71 20.57 7.51 24.96
N LYS A 72 20.70 6.17 24.82
CA LYS A 72 22.00 5.49 24.76
C LYS A 72 22.05 4.56 23.54
N LEU A 73 22.99 4.81 22.64
CA LEU A 73 23.37 3.89 21.58
C LEU A 73 24.84 3.48 21.74
N PRO A 74 25.19 2.21 21.46
CA PRO A 74 26.58 1.79 21.39
C PRO A 74 27.33 2.59 20.31
N ARG A 75 28.39 3.29 20.70
CA ARG A 75 29.26 4.00 19.77
C ARG A 75 30.21 3.01 19.10
N CYS A 76 30.32 3.10 17.78
CA CYS A 76 31.31 2.38 16.99
C CYS A 76 32.47 3.32 16.63
N ASP A 77 33.66 2.77 16.41
CA ASP A 77 34.75 3.54 15.80
C ASP A 77 34.48 3.78 14.29
N LYS A 78 35.32 4.61 13.66
CA LYS A 78 35.14 5.00 12.26
C LYS A 78 35.28 3.82 11.28
N ASN A 79 36.19 2.89 11.55
CA ASN A 79 36.43 1.74 10.67
C ASN A 79 35.25 0.77 10.75
N ASP A 80 34.75 0.54 11.96
CA ASP A 80 33.55 -0.26 12.20
C ASP A 80 32.32 0.34 11.51
N LEU A 81 32.15 1.67 11.55
CA LEU A 81 31.05 2.34 10.85
C LEU A 81 31.11 2.12 9.34
N ILE A 82 32.28 2.26 8.73
CA ILE A 82 32.48 2.03 7.30
C ILE A 82 32.19 0.57 6.95
N TYR A 83 32.68 -0.37 7.75
CA TYR A 83 32.45 -1.80 7.54
C TYR A 83 30.97 -2.17 7.65
N LYS A 84 30.32 -1.77 8.76
CA LYS A 84 28.90 -2.10 9.02
C LYS A 84 27.98 -1.53 7.95
N THR A 85 28.18 -0.28 7.55
CA THR A 85 27.36 0.37 6.52
C THR A 85 27.55 -0.28 5.15
N LYS A 86 28.78 -0.64 4.77
CA LYS A 86 29.05 -1.37 3.52
C LYS A 86 28.43 -2.76 3.53
N SER A 87 28.59 -3.51 4.62
CA SER A 87 28.04 -4.85 4.78
C SER A 87 26.50 -4.83 4.72
N PHE A 88 25.87 -3.91 5.46
CA PHE A 88 24.42 -3.77 5.43
C PHE A 88 23.88 -3.41 4.05
N TYR A 89 24.55 -2.47 3.35
CA TYR A 89 24.21 -2.14 1.96
C TYR A 89 24.30 -3.38 1.05
N GLN A 90 25.38 -4.17 1.14
CA GLN A 90 25.55 -5.37 0.33
C GLN A 90 24.44 -6.40 0.60
N THR A 91 24.11 -6.64 1.87
CA THR A 91 23.01 -7.53 2.27
C THR A 91 21.68 -7.05 1.69
N MET A 92 21.33 -5.78 1.88
CA MET A 92 20.08 -5.23 1.34
C MET A 92 20.06 -5.18 -0.19
N ASN A 93 21.22 -5.09 -0.83
CA ASN A 93 21.33 -5.10 -2.28
C ASN A 93 21.05 -6.49 -2.87
N LEU A 94 21.29 -7.58 -2.12
CA LEU A 94 20.92 -8.94 -2.55
C LEU A 94 19.41 -9.15 -2.64
N ARG A 95 18.62 -8.40 -1.85
CA ARG A 95 17.16 -8.54 -1.84
C ARG A 95 16.57 -8.28 -3.23
N ARG A 96 15.80 -9.25 -3.72
CA ARG A 96 14.92 -9.16 -4.89
C ARG A 96 13.50 -9.54 -4.49
N SER A 97 12.50 -9.05 -5.23
CA SER A 97 11.13 -9.53 -5.05
C SER A 97 10.97 -10.89 -5.72
N CYS A 98 10.73 -11.93 -4.93
CA CYS A 98 10.60 -13.32 -5.39
C CYS A 98 9.13 -13.71 -5.50
N ARG A 99 8.75 -14.39 -6.58
CA ARG A 99 7.37 -14.84 -6.85
C ARG A 99 7.26 -16.36 -6.96
N MET A 100 8.30 -17.11 -6.58
CA MET A 100 8.39 -18.56 -6.67
C MET A 100 8.92 -19.10 -5.35
N PHE A 101 8.09 -19.81 -4.59
CA PHE A 101 8.40 -20.15 -3.20
C PHE A 101 8.59 -21.66 -3.03
N SER A 102 9.43 -22.02 -2.06
CA SER A 102 9.44 -23.37 -1.50
C SER A 102 8.31 -23.50 -0.48
N SER A 103 7.72 -24.70 -0.37
CA SER A 103 6.78 -25.05 0.68
C SER A 103 7.46 -25.45 2.00
N GLU A 104 8.80 -25.39 2.04
CA GLU A 104 9.60 -25.63 3.24
C GLU A 104 9.18 -24.72 4.39
N LYS A 105 8.93 -25.32 5.55
CA LYS A 105 8.47 -24.59 6.73
C LYS A 105 9.56 -23.66 7.27
N VAL A 106 9.15 -22.45 7.62
CA VAL A 106 9.95 -21.50 8.38
C VAL A 106 9.56 -21.62 9.86
N PRO A 107 10.50 -21.63 10.83
CA PRO A 107 10.13 -21.65 12.24
C PRO A 107 9.28 -20.42 12.62
N GLU A 108 8.18 -20.64 13.35
CA GLU A 108 7.23 -19.58 13.72
C GLU A 108 7.90 -18.41 14.47
N ILE A 109 8.86 -18.71 15.35
CA ILE A 109 9.64 -17.71 16.08
C ILE A 109 10.39 -16.74 15.16
N VAL A 110 10.76 -17.18 13.94
CA VAL A 110 11.38 -16.30 12.94
C VAL A 110 10.35 -15.28 12.44
N ILE A 111 9.12 -15.72 12.16
CA ILE A 111 8.01 -14.84 11.74
C ILE A 111 7.67 -13.84 12.84
N GLU A 112 7.60 -14.27 14.09
CA GLU A 112 7.41 -13.36 15.22
C GLU A 112 8.53 -12.32 15.31
N ASN A 113 9.80 -12.74 15.20
CA ASN A 113 10.94 -11.85 15.37
C ASN A 113 11.04 -10.79 14.26
N ILE A 114 10.72 -11.15 13.01
CA ILE A 114 10.68 -10.16 11.91
C ILE A 114 9.53 -9.16 12.08
N ILE A 115 8.39 -9.60 12.65
CA ILE A 115 7.26 -8.71 12.98
C ILE A 115 7.58 -7.82 14.17
N LYS A 116 8.24 -8.35 15.22
CA LYS A 116 8.76 -7.55 16.35
C LYS A 116 9.70 -6.45 15.84
N ALA A 117 10.59 -6.77 14.91
CA ALA A 117 11.44 -5.79 14.25
C ALA A 117 10.62 -4.73 13.50
N ALA A 118 9.60 -5.13 12.74
CA ALA A 118 8.70 -4.18 12.07
C ALA A 118 8.00 -3.23 13.06
N GLY A 119 7.59 -3.76 14.21
CA GLY A 119 6.96 -3.00 15.30
C GLY A 119 7.87 -1.94 15.94
N THR A 120 9.19 -1.96 15.72
CA THR A 120 10.10 -0.92 16.22
C THR A 120 10.10 0.34 15.34
N ALA A 121 9.25 0.42 14.33
CA ALA A 121 9.17 1.57 13.44
C ALA A 121 8.73 2.84 14.19
N PRO A 122 9.17 4.02 13.75
CA PRO A 122 8.57 5.27 14.21
C PRO A 122 7.13 5.38 13.69
N SER A 123 6.28 6.09 14.44
CA SER A 123 4.92 6.43 14.03
C SER A 123 4.53 7.83 14.49
N GLY A 124 3.66 8.49 13.73
CA GLY A 124 3.14 9.81 14.07
C GLY A 124 2.51 9.78 15.46
N ALA A 125 2.99 10.63 16.37
CA ALA A 125 2.57 10.69 17.77
C ALA A 125 2.60 9.33 18.52
N HIS A 126 3.51 8.43 18.17
CA HIS A 126 3.62 7.10 18.78
C HIS A 126 2.29 6.31 18.76
N THR A 127 1.60 6.37 17.63
CA THR A 127 0.28 5.74 17.45
C THR A 127 0.34 4.26 17.09
N GLU A 128 1.48 3.79 16.58
CA GLU A 128 1.73 2.40 16.17
C GLU A 128 0.58 1.80 15.32
N PRO A 129 0.18 2.45 14.22
CA PRO A 129 -1.10 2.20 13.55
C PRO A 129 -1.07 1.01 12.59
N TRP A 130 -0.46 -0.10 13.00
CA TRP A 130 -0.26 -1.31 12.19
C TRP A 130 -0.88 -2.54 12.84
N THR A 131 -1.43 -3.41 12.00
CA THR A 131 -1.78 -4.78 12.35
C THR A 131 -1.14 -5.73 11.35
N PHE A 132 -0.40 -6.73 11.85
CA PHE A 132 0.19 -7.79 11.04
C PHE A 132 -0.63 -9.07 11.20
N VAL A 133 -1.35 -9.46 10.16
CA VAL A 133 -2.13 -10.70 10.14
C VAL A 133 -1.30 -11.79 9.48
N VAL A 134 -0.88 -12.79 10.26
CA VAL A 134 -0.14 -13.95 9.77
C VAL A 134 -1.11 -15.07 9.42
N VAL A 135 -0.98 -15.62 8.22
CA VAL A 135 -1.81 -16.73 7.72
C VAL A 135 -0.92 -17.89 7.30
N GLU A 136 -1.00 -18.99 8.05
CA GLU A 136 -0.36 -20.27 7.70
C GLU A 136 -1.36 -21.28 7.11
N ARG A 137 -2.61 -21.26 7.61
CA ARG A 137 -3.62 -22.28 7.27
C ARG A 137 -3.92 -22.31 5.77
N GLN A 138 -3.79 -23.48 5.16
CA GLN A 138 -3.93 -23.66 3.72
C GLN A 138 -5.32 -23.28 3.19
N ASP A 139 -6.39 -23.61 3.92
CA ASP A 139 -7.77 -23.25 3.56
C ASP A 139 -7.96 -21.73 3.47
N LEU A 140 -7.34 -20.99 4.37
CA LEU A 140 -7.42 -19.53 4.40
C LEU A 140 -6.54 -18.90 3.32
N LYS A 141 -5.33 -19.42 3.09
CA LYS A 141 -4.46 -19.00 1.98
C LYS A 141 -5.14 -19.18 0.63
N LYS A 142 -5.84 -20.30 0.41
CA LYS A 142 -6.63 -20.55 -0.80
C LYS A 142 -7.73 -19.51 -0.99
N LYS A 143 -8.54 -19.23 0.04
CA LYS A 143 -9.59 -18.19 -0.04
C LYS A 143 -9.02 -16.81 -0.34
N ILE A 144 -7.86 -16.47 0.24
CA ILE A 144 -7.15 -15.21 -0.04
C ILE A 144 -6.72 -15.17 -1.51
N ARG A 145 -6.16 -16.27 -2.03
CA ARG A 145 -5.78 -16.39 -3.43
C ARG A 145 -6.98 -16.20 -4.35
N ASP A 146 -8.08 -16.91 -4.11
CA ASP A 146 -9.30 -16.81 -4.94
C ASP A 146 -9.80 -15.36 -5.04
N ILE A 147 -9.86 -14.63 -3.92
CA ILE A 147 -10.23 -13.20 -3.89
C ILE A 147 -9.26 -12.36 -4.72
N ILE A 148 -7.96 -12.60 -4.59
CA ILE A 148 -6.93 -11.78 -5.26
C ILE A 148 -6.90 -12.06 -6.76
N GLU A 149 -6.96 -13.33 -7.19
CA GLU A 149 -6.95 -13.67 -8.61
C GLU A 149 -8.20 -13.14 -9.32
N GLU A 150 -9.38 -13.20 -8.68
CA GLU A 150 -10.62 -12.62 -9.22
C GLU A 150 -10.51 -11.09 -9.42
N GLU A 151 -10.05 -10.35 -8.39
CA GLU A 151 -9.89 -8.89 -8.52
C GLU A 151 -8.78 -8.51 -9.50
N GLU A 152 -7.68 -9.27 -9.54
CA GLU A 152 -6.57 -9.06 -10.47
C GLU A 152 -6.99 -9.33 -11.92
N GLU A 153 -7.80 -10.36 -12.19
CA GLU A 153 -8.34 -10.61 -13.52
C GLU A 153 -9.19 -9.42 -13.99
N ILE A 154 -10.06 -8.89 -13.13
CA ILE A 154 -10.85 -7.68 -13.43
C ILE A 154 -9.92 -6.47 -13.62
N ASN A 155 -8.88 -6.35 -12.79
CA ASN A 155 -7.92 -5.26 -12.90
C ASN A 155 -7.21 -5.30 -14.26
N TYR A 156 -6.64 -6.43 -14.65
CA TYR A 156 -5.91 -6.60 -15.92
C TYR A 156 -6.81 -6.46 -17.15
N THR A 157 -8.07 -6.90 -17.07
CA THR A 157 -8.97 -6.91 -18.24
C THR A 157 -9.76 -5.61 -18.40
N ARG A 158 -10.06 -4.89 -17.31
CA ARG A 158 -10.99 -3.74 -17.35
C ARG A 158 -10.50 -2.45 -16.69
N ARG A 159 -9.68 -2.52 -15.62
CA ARG A 159 -9.38 -1.34 -14.77
C ARG A 159 -7.97 -0.77 -14.99
N MET A 160 -7.00 -1.61 -15.33
CA MET A 160 -5.63 -1.22 -15.62
C MET A 160 -5.55 -0.84 -17.10
N GLY A 161 -5.43 0.46 -17.38
CA GLY A 161 -5.28 0.96 -18.76
C GLY A 161 -4.02 0.39 -19.44
N GLU A 162 -3.97 0.50 -20.78
CA GLU A 162 -2.91 -0.10 -21.61
C GLU A 162 -1.48 0.24 -21.16
N LYS A 163 -1.26 1.48 -20.68
CA LYS A 163 0.03 1.93 -20.17
C LYS A 163 0.51 1.07 -18.99
N TRP A 164 -0.37 0.82 -18.02
CA TRP A 164 -0.04 0.03 -16.84
C TRP A 164 0.26 -1.42 -17.21
N VAL A 165 -0.54 -2.01 -18.10
CA VAL A 165 -0.30 -3.38 -18.61
C VAL A 165 1.05 -3.48 -19.32
N ASN A 166 1.43 -2.46 -20.12
CA ASN A 166 2.72 -2.42 -20.79
C ASN A 166 3.90 -2.30 -19.80
N ASP A 167 3.77 -1.47 -18.76
CA ASP A 167 4.79 -1.33 -17.71
C ASP A 167 5.03 -2.65 -16.95
N LEU A 168 4.00 -3.51 -16.85
CA LEU A 168 4.07 -4.80 -16.17
C LEU A 168 4.69 -5.93 -17.00
N LYS A 169 4.72 -5.83 -18.34
CA LYS A 169 5.22 -6.91 -19.23
C LYS A 169 6.63 -7.38 -18.86
N GLN A 170 7.50 -6.46 -18.43
CA GLN A 170 8.89 -6.79 -18.05
C GLN A 170 8.98 -7.74 -16.84
N PHE A 171 7.93 -7.81 -16.01
CA PHE A 171 7.89 -8.68 -14.83
C PHE A 171 7.30 -10.06 -15.12
N LYS A 172 6.72 -10.27 -16.32
CA LYS A 172 5.99 -11.49 -16.69
C LYS A 172 4.95 -11.90 -15.65
N THR A 173 4.24 -10.91 -15.09
CA THR A 173 3.19 -11.13 -14.08
C THR A 173 1.83 -11.15 -14.75
N ASP A 174 1.02 -12.15 -14.42
CA ASP A 174 -0.40 -12.27 -14.77
C ASP A 174 -1.26 -12.22 -13.51
N TRP A 175 -2.56 -12.50 -13.63
CA TRP A 175 -3.49 -12.57 -12.51
C TRP A 175 -3.35 -13.85 -11.67
N ILE A 176 -2.59 -14.87 -12.12
CA ILE A 176 -2.42 -16.14 -11.42
C ILE A 176 -1.30 -16.00 -10.38
N LYS A 177 -1.62 -16.23 -9.10
CA LYS A 177 -0.74 -16.00 -7.96
C LYS A 177 -0.52 -17.28 -7.13
N PRO A 178 0.12 -18.32 -7.69
CA PRO A 178 0.27 -19.61 -7.00
C PRO A 178 1.08 -19.49 -5.70
N TYR A 179 1.99 -18.51 -5.65
CA TYR A 179 2.79 -18.20 -4.47
C TYR A 179 1.97 -17.85 -3.21
N LEU A 180 0.69 -17.48 -3.36
CA LEU A 180 -0.20 -17.24 -2.22
C LEU A 180 -0.55 -18.54 -1.47
N GLU A 181 -0.43 -19.68 -2.12
CA GLU A 181 -0.61 -20.99 -1.52
C GLU A 181 0.71 -21.71 -1.24
N GLU A 182 1.72 -21.52 -2.11
CA GLU A 182 3.04 -22.18 -1.99
C GLU A 182 3.85 -21.65 -0.79
N ALA A 183 3.84 -20.34 -0.55
CA ALA A 183 4.58 -19.76 0.56
C ALA A 183 4.03 -20.29 1.90
N PRO A 184 4.89 -20.67 2.86
CA PRO A 184 4.45 -21.20 4.15
C PRO A 184 3.63 -20.18 4.94
N TYR A 185 3.95 -18.89 4.84
CA TYR A 185 3.23 -17.81 5.52
C TYR A 185 2.81 -16.72 4.53
N LEU A 186 1.61 -16.17 4.73
CA LEU A 186 1.24 -14.85 4.23
C LEU A 186 1.21 -13.87 5.41
N ILE A 187 1.82 -12.69 5.24
CA ILE A 187 1.70 -11.57 6.17
C ILE A 187 0.89 -10.49 5.46
N LEU A 188 -0.33 -10.25 5.92
CA LEU A 188 -1.16 -9.14 5.48
C LEU A 188 -0.98 -7.98 6.46
N VAL A 189 -0.54 -6.85 5.94
CA VAL A 189 -0.31 -5.63 6.72
C VAL A 189 -1.50 -4.71 6.54
N PHE A 190 -2.15 -4.42 7.65
CA PHE A 190 -3.26 -3.49 7.72
C PHE A 190 -2.78 -2.18 8.36
N LYS A 191 -3.18 -1.05 7.76
CA LYS A 191 -3.11 0.24 8.43
C LYS A 191 -4.38 0.48 9.23
N GLN A 192 -4.24 0.97 10.44
CA GLN A 192 -5.34 1.46 11.26
C GLN A 192 -5.56 2.94 10.92
N THR A 193 -6.68 3.27 10.26
CA THR A 193 -6.99 4.66 9.87
C THR A 193 -7.33 5.54 11.07
N TYR A 194 -7.76 4.92 12.16
CA TYR A 194 -7.93 5.51 13.49
C TYR A 194 -7.84 4.39 14.53
N GLY A 195 -7.61 4.76 15.79
CA GLY A 195 -7.61 3.85 16.92
C GLY A 195 -8.73 4.19 17.90
N PHE A 196 -8.65 3.59 19.09
CA PHE A 196 -9.54 3.88 20.21
C PHE A 196 -8.71 4.12 21.47
N TRP A 197 -9.09 5.13 22.25
CA TRP A 197 -8.61 5.31 23.61
C TRP A 197 -9.25 4.28 24.57
N PRO A 198 -8.71 4.07 25.78
CA PRO A 198 -9.28 3.13 26.74
C PRO A 198 -10.75 3.40 27.12
N ASP A 199 -11.20 4.65 27.00
CA ASP A 199 -12.59 5.06 27.22
C ASP A 199 -13.52 4.82 26.02
N GLY A 200 -12.99 4.24 24.93
CA GLY A 200 -13.72 3.94 23.70
C GLY A 200 -13.84 5.11 22.73
N THR A 201 -13.33 6.29 23.07
CA THR A 201 -13.32 7.44 22.14
C THR A 201 -12.35 7.22 21.00
N ARG A 202 -12.63 7.83 19.84
CA ARG A 202 -11.81 7.69 18.64
C ARG A 202 -10.47 8.39 18.86
N LYS A 203 -9.38 7.69 18.55
CA LYS A 203 -8.00 8.20 18.58
C LYS A 203 -7.52 8.46 17.15
N VAL A 204 -7.00 9.65 16.89
CA VAL A 204 -6.41 9.97 15.57
C VAL A 204 -5.05 9.28 15.38
N HIS A 205 -4.85 8.69 14.21
CA HIS A 205 -3.57 8.12 13.79
C HIS A 205 -2.92 8.99 12.71
N TYR A 206 -2.09 9.94 13.14
CA TYR A 206 -1.38 10.87 12.27
C TYR A 206 -0.43 10.14 11.32
N TYR A 207 -0.49 10.46 10.03
CA TYR A 207 0.38 9.91 9.01
C TYR A 207 0.45 8.38 9.03
N ASN A 208 -0.69 7.72 9.29
CA ASN A 208 -0.76 6.26 9.45
C ASN A 208 -0.17 5.51 8.25
N GLU A 209 -0.43 5.94 7.02
CA GLU A 209 0.08 5.29 5.82
C GLU A 209 1.62 5.35 5.72
N MET A 210 2.22 6.50 6.02
CA MET A 210 3.69 6.65 6.05
C MET A 210 4.30 5.82 7.19
N SER A 211 3.69 5.85 8.37
CA SER A 211 4.14 5.08 9.54
C SER A 211 4.15 3.57 9.23
N VAL A 212 3.07 3.04 8.66
CA VAL A 212 2.95 1.63 8.26
C VAL A 212 3.93 1.30 7.13
N SER A 213 4.13 2.19 6.16
CA SER A 213 5.09 1.97 5.07
C SER A 213 6.54 1.88 5.57
N ILE A 214 6.92 2.69 6.56
CA ILE A 214 8.24 2.59 7.21
C ILE A 214 8.37 1.25 7.94
N SER A 215 7.33 0.84 8.66
CA SER A 215 7.28 -0.47 9.34
C SER A 215 7.43 -1.64 8.37
N VAL A 216 6.76 -1.58 7.21
CA VAL A 216 6.95 -2.55 6.11
C VAL A 216 8.38 -2.52 5.58
N GLY A 217 9.02 -1.35 5.47
CA GLY A 217 10.42 -1.22 5.10
C GLY A 217 11.35 -1.99 6.06
N ILE A 218 11.13 -1.86 7.36
CA ILE A 218 11.86 -2.62 8.39
C ILE A 218 11.55 -4.12 8.29
N LEU A 219 10.29 -4.49 8.08
CA LEU A 219 9.90 -5.90 7.87
C LEU A 219 10.63 -6.53 6.67
N LEU A 220 10.72 -5.82 5.54
CA LEU A 220 11.45 -6.27 4.36
C LEU A 220 12.96 -6.44 4.63
N ALA A 221 13.55 -5.56 5.44
CA ALA A 221 14.94 -5.68 5.87
C ALA A 221 15.13 -6.90 6.80
N ALA A 222 14.22 -7.10 7.76
CA ALA A 222 14.25 -8.23 8.67
C ALA A 222 14.08 -9.58 7.95
N ILE A 223 13.14 -9.68 6.99
CA ILE A 223 12.97 -10.85 6.11
C ILE A 223 14.28 -11.16 5.36
N SER A 224 14.89 -10.14 4.76
CA SER A 224 16.13 -10.31 3.99
C SER A 224 17.29 -10.74 4.89
N ASN A 225 17.40 -10.16 6.08
CA ASN A 225 18.41 -10.49 7.08
C ASN A 225 18.27 -11.93 7.62
N ALA A 226 17.02 -12.43 7.71
CA ALA A 226 16.74 -13.81 8.12
C ALA A 226 17.02 -14.85 7.01
N GLY A 227 17.45 -14.42 5.81
CA GLY A 227 17.67 -15.32 4.67
C GLY A 227 16.40 -15.78 3.97
N LEU A 228 15.27 -15.09 4.20
CA LEU A 228 13.99 -15.37 3.57
C LEU A 228 13.73 -14.43 2.38
N CYS A 229 12.75 -14.78 1.55
CA CYS A 229 12.32 -13.95 0.43
C CYS A 229 10.83 -13.59 0.53
N THR A 230 10.44 -12.56 -0.21
CA THR A 230 9.04 -12.14 -0.35
C THR A 230 8.86 -11.33 -1.64
N VAL A 231 7.61 -11.03 -2.00
CA VAL A 231 7.25 -9.99 -2.97
C VAL A 231 6.24 -9.06 -2.32
N THR A 232 6.49 -7.76 -2.39
CA THR A 232 5.51 -6.76 -1.98
C THR A 232 4.38 -6.73 -2.99
N SER A 233 3.20 -7.17 -2.59
CA SER A 233 1.96 -7.09 -3.37
C SER A 233 0.98 -6.11 -2.74
N THR A 234 0.34 -5.30 -3.59
CA THR A 234 -0.75 -4.40 -3.20
C THR A 234 -2.06 -5.03 -3.67
N PRO A 235 -2.92 -5.54 -2.77
CA PRO A 235 -4.17 -6.21 -3.14
C PRO A 235 -5.23 -5.18 -3.56
N LEU A 236 -5.02 -4.55 -4.72
CA LEU A 236 -5.85 -3.48 -5.26
C LEU A 236 -7.29 -3.99 -5.43
N ASN A 237 -8.26 -3.26 -4.86
CA ASN A 237 -9.69 -3.58 -4.82
C ASN A 237 -10.09 -4.83 -4.00
N ALA A 238 -9.13 -5.67 -3.58
CA ALA A 238 -9.39 -6.82 -2.71
C ALA A 238 -9.44 -6.48 -1.21
N GLY A 239 -9.03 -5.26 -0.81
CA GLY A 239 -8.86 -4.87 0.59
C GLY A 239 -10.08 -5.11 1.50
N THR A 240 -11.29 -4.77 1.06
CA THR A 240 -12.52 -4.97 1.84
C THR A 240 -12.84 -6.45 2.03
N ARG A 241 -12.76 -7.25 0.96
CA ARG A 241 -13.02 -8.70 1.00
C ARG A 241 -12.00 -9.42 1.88
N LEU A 242 -10.73 -9.00 1.82
CA LEU A 242 -9.68 -9.52 2.68
C LEU A 242 -9.88 -9.15 4.16
N ARG A 243 -10.29 -7.91 4.44
CA ARG A 243 -10.65 -7.46 5.80
C ARG A 243 -11.77 -8.32 6.38
N ASP A 244 -12.85 -8.52 5.62
CA ASP A 244 -14.02 -9.27 6.05
C ASP A 244 -13.69 -10.76 6.25
N LEU A 245 -12.96 -11.37 5.31
CA LEU A 245 -12.49 -12.75 5.41
C LEU A 245 -11.65 -12.99 6.68
N LEU A 246 -10.84 -12.01 7.06
CA LEU A 246 -9.93 -12.09 8.20
C LEU A 246 -10.53 -11.55 9.50
N GLY A 247 -11.82 -11.18 9.50
CA GLY A 247 -12.51 -10.64 10.68
C GLY A 247 -11.87 -9.37 11.23
N ARG A 248 -11.29 -8.53 10.37
CA ARG A 248 -10.63 -7.29 10.78
C ARG A 248 -11.65 -6.15 10.92
N PRO A 249 -11.46 -5.25 11.90
CA PRO A 249 -12.41 -4.17 12.18
C PRO A 249 -12.42 -3.11 11.06
N SER A 250 -13.47 -2.29 11.05
CA SER A 250 -13.71 -1.33 9.95
C SER A 250 -12.70 -0.19 9.86
N ASN A 251 -11.96 0.08 10.94
CA ASN A 251 -10.86 1.03 11.00
C ASN A 251 -9.56 0.48 10.38
N GLU A 252 -9.53 -0.78 9.97
CA GLU A 252 -8.36 -1.39 9.34
C GLU A 252 -8.51 -1.54 7.82
N LYS A 253 -7.47 -1.12 7.10
CA LYS A 253 -7.36 -1.26 5.64
C LYS A 253 -6.13 -2.08 5.28
N CYS A 254 -6.30 -3.19 4.57
CA CYS A 254 -5.19 -3.99 4.06
C CYS A 254 -4.41 -3.19 3.03
N VAL A 255 -3.13 -2.93 3.27
CA VAL A 255 -2.29 -2.11 2.38
C VAL A 255 -1.25 -2.94 1.64
N ILE A 256 -0.69 -3.97 2.28
CA ILE A 256 0.38 -4.79 1.72
C ILE A 256 0.11 -6.26 2.06
N LEU A 257 0.38 -7.14 1.10
CA LEU A 257 0.42 -8.58 1.30
C LEU A 257 1.83 -9.09 0.95
N LEU A 258 2.42 -9.84 1.87
CA LEU A 258 3.75 -10.44 1.75
C LEU A 258 3.66 -11.97 1.88
N PRO A 259 3.79 -12.76 0.80
CA PRO A 259 4.14 -14.18 0.94
C PRO A 259 5.58 -14.27 1.46
N VAL A 260 5.82 -15.06 2.50
CA VAL A 260 7.12 -15.18 3.16
C VAL A 260 7.54 -16.64 3.23
N GLY A 261 8.78 -16.91 2.81
CA GLY A 261 9.38 -18.25 2.82
C GLY A 261 10.73 -18.29 2.12
N TYR A 262 11.25 -19.49 1.93
CA TYR A 262 12.43 -19.71 1.10
C TYR A 262 12.08 -19.60 -0.38
N PRO A 263 13.00 -19.09 -1.24
CA PRO A 263 12.80 -19.13 -2.68
C PRO A 263 12.80 -20.59 -3.16
N SER A 264 12.00 -20.89 -4.19
CA SER A 264 12.09 -22.18 -4.89
C SER A 264 13.49 -22.39 -5.46
N LYS A 265 13.94 -23.65 -5.58
CA LYS A 265 15.22 -24.00 -6.22
C LYS A 265 15.30 -23.53 -7.68
N THR A 266 14.14 -23.37 -8.34
CA THR A 266 14.02 -22.88 -9.72
C THR A 266 13.61 -21.41 -9.79
N ALA A 267 13.62 -20.68 -8.66
CA ALA A 267 13.19 -19.30 -8.61
C ALA A 267 14.04 -18.43 -9.55
N THR A 268 13.36 -17.70 -10.42
CA THR A 268 13.98 -16.69 -11.29
C THR A 268 13.50 -15.29 -10.92
N VAL A 269 14.30 -14.29 -11.27
CA VAL A 269 13.96 -12.87 -11.09
C VAL A 269 14.29 -12.11 -12.37
N PRO A 270 13.51 -11.08 -12.73
CA PRO A 270 13.84 -10.21 -13.86
C PRO A 270 15.26 -9.62 -13.71
N ASN A 271 16.01 -9.46 -14.80
CA ASN A 271 17.36 -8.88 -14.77
C ASN A 271 17.34 -7.34 -14.72
N LEU A 272 16.67 -6.79 -13.71
CA LEU A 272 16.57 -5.33 -13.51
C LEU A 272 17.80 -4.79 -12.78
N LYS A 273 18.16 -3.55 -13.09
CA LYS A 273 19.24 -2.82 -12.42
C LYS A 273 18.65 -1.69 -11.59
N ARG A 274 19.16 -1.51 -10.37
CA ARG A 274 18.86 -0.34 -9.55
C ARG A 274 19.55 0.88 -10.13
N LYS A 275 18.98 2.06 -9.90
CA LYS A 275 19.63 3.33 -10.24
C LYS A 275 20.98 3.44 -9.54
N PRO A 276 22.00 4.04 -10.18
CA PRO A 276 23.29 4.29 -9.54
C PRO A 276 23.17 5.43 -8.51
N LEU A 277 24.17 5.57 -7.62
CA LEU A 277 24.12 6.50 -6.48
C LEU A 277 23.91 7.95 -6.90
N GLN A 278 24.55 8.38 -8.00
CA GLN A 278 24.46 9.75 -8.51
C GLN A 278 23.04 10.17 -8.93
N ASP A 279 22.16 9.21 -9.20
CA ASP A 279 20.77 9.48 -9.60
C ASP A 279 19.83 9.60 -8.39
N ILE A 280 20.30 9.29 -7.18
CA ILE A 280 19.49 9.20 -5.97
C ILE A 280 20.05 10.01 -4.78
N LEU A 281 21.29 10.50 -4.86
CA LEU A 281 21.92 11.31 -3.83
C LEU A 281 22.29 12.69 -4.38
N PHE A 282 21.65 13.73 -3.85
CA PHE A 282 21.97 15.12 -4.12
C PHE A 282 22.61 15.75 -2.88
N ARG A 283 23.76 16.39 -3.06
CA ARG A 283 24.43 17.17 -2.01
C ARG A 283 24.22 18.64 -2.31
N CYS A 284 23.65 19.36 -1.34
CA CYS A 284 23.55 20.81 -1.33
C CYS A 284 24.75 21.40 -0.58
#